data_AF-A0A420VID1-F1
#
_entry.id   AF-A0A420VID1-F1
#
_cell.length_a   1.000
_cell.length_b   1.000
_cell.length_c   1.000
_cell.angle_alpha   90.00
_cell.angle_beta   90.00
_cell.angle_gamma   90.00
#
_symmetry.space_group_name_H-M   'P 1'
#
loop_
_entity.id
_entity.type
_entity.pdbx_description
1 polymer ?
#
loop_
_entity_poly.entity_id
_entity_poly.type
_entity_poly.pdbx_seq_one_letter_code
_entity_poly.pdbx_strand_id
1 'polypeptide(L)'
;MDWQRSLWKMAACIGILILGISVFSNIETLFPWERGLPDVFNMLFIESSLLAFSAPAFLVILFFVLTPLFQPLRIVRFQKRETLAWTVFRTVFFTVLIYLAAYFTFGFLFAWLKTGSLQNTWATKEGTPYLLYKDEIDLSLFATPYMILRYGLTEFSAFLFLGLAAAFLYLLSDRYIYAFFLVVGFLIFDFALHSLFMISLFLNKAAVRLGTWGDGKDLLGIVLYFFGLSVVLMIGIFILLLRKDFLSRSGKKE
;
A
#
# COMPACT_ATOMS: atom_id res chain seq x y z
N MET A 1 1.00 4.97 -29.04
CA MET A 1 0.14 4.39 -27.97
C MET A 1 -0.25 5.53 -27.05
N ASP A 2 -1.53 5.93 -27.07
CA ASP A 2 -2.04 7.16 -26.43
C ASP A 2 -1.99 7.09 -24.89
N TRP A 3 -0.88 7.54 -24.34
CA TRP A 3 -0.62 7.59 -22.90
C TRP A 3 -1.67 8.41 -22.14
N GLN A 4 -2.18 9.50 -22.74
CA GLN A 4 -3.23 10.34 -22.16
C GLN A 4 -4.59 9.64 -22.05
N ARG A 5 -4.96 8.77 -23.00
CA ARG A 5 -6.20 7.97 -22.91
C ARG A 5 -6.11 6.89 -21.83
N SER A 6 -4.90 6.43 -21.51
CA SER A 6 -4.67 5.46 -20.44
C SER A 6 -4.75 6.10 -19.04
N LEU A 7 -4.28 7.34 -18.89
CA LEU A 7 -4.33 8.09 -17.62
C LEU A 7 -5.77 8.40 -17.18
N TRP A 8 -6.64 8.81 -18.09
CA TRP A 8 -8.04 9.07 -17.77
C TRP A 8 -8.81 7.80 -17.39
N LYS A 9 -8.51 6.67 -18.04
CA LYS A 9 -9.07 5.37 -17.65
C LYS A 9 -8.56 4.92 -16.28
N MET A 10 -7.30 5.22 -15.94
CA MET A 10 -6.73 5.01 -14.60
C MET A 10 -7.42 5.87 -13.54
N ALA A 11 -7.56 7.18 -13.79
CA ALA A 11 -8.26 8.08 -12.88
C ALA A 11 -9.73 7.69 -12.69
N ALA A 12 -10.39 7.21 -13.75
CA ALA A 12 -11.76 6.69 -13.70
C ALA A 12 -11.84 5.36 -12.94
N CYS A 13 -10.94 4.40 -13.15
CA CYS A 13 -10.94 3.14 -12.39
C CYS A 13 -10.60 3.35 -10.92
N ILE A 14 -9.65 4.26 -10.61
CA ILE A 14 -9.31 4.66 -9.24
C ILE A 14 -10.50 5.38 -8.60
N GLY A 15 -11.14 6.31 -9.33
CA GLY A 15 -12.34 7.01 -8.87
C GLY A 15 -13.52 6.07 -8.63
N ILE A 16 -13.73 5.07 -9.49
CA ILE A 16 -14.78 4.05 -9.33
C ILE A 16 -14.47 3.12 -8.16
N LEU A 17 -13.21 2.73 -7.95
CA LEU A 17 -12.80 1.95 -6.77
C LEU A 17 -12.99 2.75 -5.48
N ILE A 18 -12.64 4.03 -5.47
CA ILE A 18 -12.77 4.92 -4.30
C ILE A 18 -14.24 5.26 -4.01
N LEU A 19 -15.06 5.46 -5.04
CA LEU A 19 -16.52 5.48 -4.91
C LEU A 19 -17.05 4.13 -4.41
N GLY A 20 -16.48 3.03 -4.85
CA GLY A 20 -16.74 1.69 -4.34
C GLY A 20 -16.51 1.61 -2.82
N ILE A 21 -15.40 2.12 -2.29
CA ILE A 21 -15.16 2.26 -0.84
C ILE A 21 -16.17 3.21 -0.19
N SER A 22 -16.48 4.33 -0.84
CA SER A 22 -17.43 5.31 -0.30
C SER A 22 -18.81 4.70 -0.10
N VAL A 23 -19.16 3.73 -0.95
CA VAL A 23 -20.41 2.99 -0.92
C VAL A 23 -20.31 1.75 -0.01
N PHE A 24 -19.17 1.04 0.05
CA PHE A 24 -18.97 -0.10 0.97
C PHE A 24 -18.76 0.34 2.42
N SER A 25 -18.21 1.53 2.64
CA SER A 25 -18.11 2.15 3.96
C SER A 25 -19.47 2.66 4.45
N ASN A 26 -20.50 2.75 3.60
CA ASN A 26 -21.90 2.87 4.05
C ASN A 26 -22.51 1.53 4.55
N ILE A 27 -21.70 0.52 4.91
CA ILE A 27 -22.17 -0.47 5.89
C ILE A 27 -22.19 0.25 7.25
N GLU A 28 -23.30 0.92 7.51
CA GLU A 28 -23.63 1.79 8.64
C GLU A 28 -23.54 1.15 10.05
N THR A 29 -22.86 0.02 10.24
CA THR A 29 -23.03 -0.80 11.45
C THR A 29 -21.85 -0.85 12.42
N LEU A 30 -20.73 -0.15 12.20
CA LEU A 30 -19.57 -0.30 13.10
C LEU A 30 -19.03 0.96 13.79
N PHE A 31 -19.31 2.18 13.33
CA PHE A 31 -18.88 3.39 14.06
C PHE A 31 -19.84 4.56 13.84
N PRO A 32 -20.28 5.26 14.91
CA PRO A 32 -21.06 6.49 14.77
C PRO A 32 -20.19 7.55 14.08
N TRP A 33 -20.65 8.03 12.93
CA TRP A 33 -19.98 9.00 12.03
C TRP A 33 -19.75 10.40 12.62
N GLU A 34 -19.93 10.58 13.92
CA GLU A 34 -19.98 11.90 14.58
C GLU A 34 -18.59 12.51 14.85
N ARG A 35 -17.47 11.89 14.44
CA ARG A 35 -16.13 12.29 14.89
C ARG A 35 -15.11 12.50 13.76
N GLY A 36 -15.36 13.51 12.93
CA GLY A 36 -14.33 14.28 12.20
C GLY A 36 -13.34 13.52 11.30
N LEU A 37 -12.25 14.22 10.94
CA LEU A 37 -11.11 13.70 10.16
C LEU A 37 -10.41 12.47 10.78
N PRO A 38 -10.33 12.35 12.12
CA PRO A 38 -9.73 11.20 12.81
C PRO A 38 -10.21 9.80 12.44
N ASP A 39 -11.52 9.59 12.47
CA ASP A 39 -12.06 8.24 12.36
C ASP A 39 -12.05 7.76 10.91
N VAL A 40 -12.21 8.68 9.96
CA VAL A 40 -12.06 8.39 8.52
C VAL A 40 -10.64 7.92 8.21
N PHE A 41 -9.62 8.63 8.71
CA PHE A 41 -8.23 8.22 8.47
C PHE A 41 -7.93 6.89 9.16
N ASN A 42 -8.33 6.71 10.42
CA ASN A 42 -8.16 5.42 11.11
C ASN A 42 -8.77 4.25 10.33
N MET A 43 -9.99 4.41 9.80
CA MET A 43 -10.67 3.36 9.01
C MET A 43 -9.93 3.01 7.71
N LEU A 44 -9.18 3.95 7.13
CA LEU A 44 -8.37 3.68 5.94
C LEU A 44 -7.16 2.80 6.26
N PHE A 45 -6.58 2.92 7.46
CA PHE A 45 -5.31 2.28 7.84
C PHE A 45 -5.47 1.10 8.82
N ILE A 46 -6.68 0.54 8.95
CA ILE A 46 -6.89 -0.73 9.67
C ILE A 46 -6.67 -1.95 8.76
N GLU A 47 -6.41 -3.10 9.38
CA GLU A 47 -6.11 -4.37 8.70
C GLU A 47 -7.17 -4.77 7.68
N SER A 48 -8.46 -4.58 8.00
CA SER A 48 -9.56 -4.95 7.10
C SER A 48 -9.58 -4.09 5.85
N SER A 49 -9.31 -2.79 5.96
CA SER A 49 -9.15 -1.88 4.82
C SER A 49 -7.92 -2.25 3.98
N LEU A 50 -6.79 -2.56 4.65
CA LEU A 50 -5.57 -3.01 4.00
C LEU A 50 -5.79 -4.26 3.16
N LEU A 51 -6.45 -5.27 3.73
CA LEU A 51 -6.71 -6.56 3.10
C LEU A 51 -7.76 -6.46 1.99
N ALA A 52 -8.92 -5.85 2.27
CA ALA A 52 -10.07 -5.88 1.37
C ALA A 52 -9.96 -4.87 0.24
N PHE A 53 -9.21 -3.78 0.45
CA PHE A 53 -9.21 -2.66 -0.47
C PHE A 53 -7.82 -2.17 -0.87
N SER A 54 -7.04 -1.62 0.06
CA SER A 54 -5.90 -0.79 -0.32
C SER A 54 -4.80 -1.60 -1.01
N ALA A 55 -4.45 -2.79 -0.49
CA ALA A 55 -3.48 -3.66 -1.12
C ALA A 55 -3.95 -4.22 -2.47
N PRO A 56 -5.17 -4.78 -2.62
CA PRO A 56 -5.69 -5.16 -3.94
C PRO A 56 -5.70 -4.00 -4.95
N ALA A 57 -6.15 -2.81 -4.55
CA ALA A 57 -6.20 -1.63 -5.42
C ALA A 57 -4.80 -1.20 -5.88
N PHE A 58 -3.85 -1.14 -4.95
CA PHE A 58 -2.45 -0.86 -5.23
C PHE A 58 -1.86 -1.89 -6.21
N LEU A 59 -2.10 -3.19 -5.99
CA LEU A 59 -1.59 -4.24 -6.86
C LEU A 59 -2.14 -4.14 -8.28
N VAL A 60 -3.42 -3.83 -8.45
CA VAL A 60 -4.03 -3.60 -9.78
C VAL A 60 -3.29 -2.48 -10.51
N ILE A 61 -3.07 -1.34 -9.84
CA ILE A 61 -2.35 -0.19 -10.41
C ILE A 61 -0.91 -0.60 -10.75
N LEU A 62 -0.24 -1.28 -9.83
CA LEU A 62 1.14 -1.71 -10.01
C LEU A 62 1.29 -2.64 -11.21
N PHE A 63 0.45 -3.67 -11.35
CA PHE A 63 0.55 -4.59 -12.48
C PHE A 63 0.18 -3.93 -13.81
N PHE A 64 -0.71 -2.93 -13.80
CA PHE A 64 -0.99 -2.12 -14.98
C PHE A 64 0.26 -1.37 -15.47
N VAL A 65 1.12 -0.90 -14.56
CA VAL A 65 2.36 -0.19 -14.90
C VAL A 65 3.53 -1.15 -15.16
N LEU A 66 3.66 -2.24 -14.40
CA LEU A 66 4.74 -3.21 -14.55
C LEU A 66 4.61 -4.05 -15.84
N THR A 67 3.39 -4.44 -16.24
CA THR A 67 3.19 -5.26 -17.45
C THR A 67 3.77 -4.63 -18.72
N PRO A 68 3.46 -3.36 -19.07
CA PRO A 68 4.05 -2.69 -20.23
C PRO A 68 5.53 -2.35 -20.05
N LEU A 69 6.07 -2.40 -18.83
CA LEU A 69 7.51 -2.32 -18.61
C LEU A 69 8.21 -3.60 -19.10
N PHE A 70 7.71 -4.76 -18.69
CA PHE A 70 8.36 -6.04 -18.97
C PHE A 70 8.10 -6.59 -20.38
N GLN A 71 7.02 -6.18 -21.05
CA GLN A 71 6.72 -6.57 -22.44
C GLN A 71 7.82 -6.16 -23.45
N PRO A 72 8.25 -4.89 -23.53
CA PRO A 72 9.35 -4.48 -24.41
C PRO A 72 10.71 -4.96 -23.92
N LEU A 73 10.90 -5.19 -22.61
CA LEU A 73 12.13 -5.76 -22.07
C LEU A 73 12.38 -7.20 -22.49
N ARG A 74 11.33 -7.96 -22.83
CA ARG A 74 11.48 -9.26 -23.53
C ARG A 74 12.07 -9.11 -24.94
N ILE A 75 12.00 -7.91 -25.54
CA ILE A 75 12.37 -7.66 -26.95
C ILE A 75 13.74 -6.95 -27.03
N VAL A 76 14.05 -6.05 -26.09
CA VAL A 76 15.29 -5.26 -26.10
C VAL A 76 16.47 -6.04 -25.52
N ARG A 77 17.17 -6.78 -26.39
CA ARG A 77 18.39 -7.56 -26.09
C ARG A 77 19.59 -6.75 -25.55
N PHE A 78 19.55 -5.42 -25.58
CA PHE A 78 20.74 -4.57 -25.48
C PHE A 78 20.81 -3.62 -24.27
N GLN A 79 19.81 -3.62 -23.38
CA GLN A 79 19.93 -2.82 -22.15
C GLN A 79 20.77 -3.55 -21.10
N LYS A 80 21.68 -2.82 -20.44
CA LYS A 80 22.45 -3.34 -19.29
C LYS A 80 21.45 -3.84 -18.23
N ARG A 81 21.67 -5.05 -17.72
CA ARG A 81 20.78 -5.71 -16.73
C ARG A 81 20.59 -4.86 -15.46
N GLU A 82 21.60 -4.09 -15.10
CA GLU A 82 21.54 -3.09 -14.02
C GLU A 82 20.49 -2.00 -14.29
N THR A 83 20.44 -1.46 -15.51
CA THR A 83 19.45 -0.46 -15.91
C THR A 83 18.03 -1.03 -15.79
N LEU A 84 17.84 -2.32 -16.07
CA LEU A 84 16.55 -2.98 -15.92
C LEU A 84 16.12 -3.06 -14.46
N ALA A 85 17.01 -3.51 -13.57
CA ALA A 85 16.73 -3.58 -12.15
C ALA A 85 16.39 -2.19 -11.58
N TRP A 86 17.18 -1.17 -11.93
CA TRP A 86 16.91 0.20 -11.53
C TRP A 86 15.57 0.73 -12.07
N THR A 87 15.20 0.33 -13.29
CA THR A 87 13.91 0.71 -13.86
C THR A 87 12.76 0.09 -13.08
N VAL A 88 12.85 -1.21 -12.74
CA VAL A 88 11.85 -1.89 -11.90
C VAL A 88 11.72 -1.20 -10.55
N PHE A 89 12.83 -0.91 -9.88
CA PHE A 89 12.81 -0.24 -8.57
C PHE A 89 12.19 1.15 -8.65
N ARG A 90 12.58 1.95 -9.65
CA ARG A 90 11.99 3.29 -9.86
C ARG A 90 10.50 3.21 -10.13
N THR A 91 10.07 2.26 -10.96
CA THR A 91 8.65 2.07 -11.27
C THR A 91 7.87 1.75 -9.99
N VAL A 92 8.31 0.76 -9.21
CA VAL A 92 7.63 0.43 -7.94
C VAL A 92 7.61 1.65 -7.00
N PHE A 93 8.76 2.30 -6.80
CA PHE A 93 8.89 3.47 -5.93
C PHE A 93 7.93 4.61 -6.33
N PHE A 94 7.91 5.01 -7.60
CA PHE A 94 7.02 6.08 -8.06
C PHE A 94 5.55 5.65 -8.05
N THR A 95 5.23 4.38 -8.34
CA THR A 95 3.85 3.88 -8.21
C THR A 95 3.38 3.98 -6.76
N VAL A 96 4.21 3.63 -5.78
CA VAL A 96 3.88 3.78 -4.35
C VAL A 96 3.64 5.25 -3.99
N LEU A 97 4.52 6.16 -4.41
CA LEU A 97 4.35 7.59 -4.14
C LEU A 97 3.05 8.16 -4.73
N ILE A 98 2.77 7.85 -6.01
CA ILE A 98 1.56 8.31 -6.69
C ILE A 98 0.31 7.72 -6.03
N TYR A 99 0.35 6.42 -5.72
CA TYR A 99 -0.74 5.73 -5.04
C TYR A 99 -1.04 6.36 -3.68
N LEU A 100 -0.02 6.58 -2.85
CA LEU A 100 -0.21 7.20 -1.54
C LEU A 100 -0.68 8.65 -1.65
N ALA A 101 -0.12 9.46 -2.55
CA ALA A 101 -0.58 10.82 -2.76
C ALA A 101 -2.07 10.86 -3.12
N ALA A 102 -2.52 9.97 -4.00
CA ALA A 102 -3.93 9.81 -4.32
C ALA A 102 -4.72 9.34 -3.08
N TYR A 103 -4.27 8.29 -2.39
CA TYR A 103 -4.95 7.71 -1.24
C TYR A 103 -5.19 8.74 -0.12
N PHE A 104 -4.15 9.52 0.24
CA PHE A 104 -4.28 10.62 1.20
C PHE A 104 -5.23 11.71 0.71
N THR A 105 -5.10 12.15 -0.56
CA THR A 105 -5.97 13.19 -1.12
C THR A 105 -7.44 12.78 -1.08
N PHE A 106 -7.75 11.55 -1.48
CA PHE A 106 -9.11 11.01 -1.43
C PHE A 106 -9.60 10.80 0.00
N GLY A 107 -8.73 10.38 0.93
CA GLY A 107 -9.06 10.30 2.35
C GLY A 107 -9.47 11.66 2.93
N PHE A 108 -8.70 12.72 2.63
CA PHE A 108 -9.05 14.09 3.03
C PHE A 108 -10.35 14.57 2.39
N LEU A 109 -10.54 14.34 1.09
CA LEU A 109 -11.77 14.72 0.39
C LEU A 109 -12.99 14.00 0.97
N PHE A 110 -12.90 12.70 1.24
CA PHE A 110 -13.98 11.93 1.84
C PHE A 110 -14.31 12.39 3.26
N ALA A 111 -13.29 12.64 4.09
CA ALA A 111 -13.48 13.21 5.42
C ALA A 111 -14.20 14.56 5.38
N TRP A 112 -13.79 15.43 4.45
CA TRP A 112 -14.41 16.74 4.27
C TRP A 112 -15.88 16.63 3.82
N LEU A 113 -16.17 15.79 2.83
CA LEU A 113 -17.53 15.59 2.31
C LEU A 113 -18.48 15.03 3.38
N LYS A 114 -17.99 14.15 4.27
CA LYS A 114 -18.81 13.51 5.31
C LYS A 114 -19.02 14.39 6.54
N THR A 115 -18.00 15.11 6.98
CA THR A 115 -18.04 15.83 8.27
C THR A 115 -18.20 17.33 8.13
N GLY A 116 -18.04 17.88 6.92
CA GLY A 116 -18.05 19.33 6.68
C GLY A 116 -16.84 20.06 7.25
N SER A 117 -15.89 19.37 7.90
CA SER A 117 -14.74 19.97 8.57
C SER A 117 -13.47 19.13 8.38
N LEU A 118 -12.36 19.79 8.05
CA LEU A 118 -11.02 19.19 8.05
C LEU A 118 -10.29 19.44 9.37
N GLN A 119 -10.97 19.93 10.41
CA GLN A 119 -10.33 20.16 11.70
C GLN A 119 -9.86 18.85 12.30
N ASN A 120 -8.60 18.83 12.73
CA ASN A 120 -8.04 17.71 13.43
C ASN A 120 -8.49 17.74 14.89
N THR A 121 -9.35 16.79 15.27
CA THR A 121 -9.74 16.59 16.66
C THR A 121 -8.82 15.63 17.42
N TRP A 122 -7.87 14.93 16.76
CA TRP A 122 -6.96 13.99 17.43
C TRP A 122 -6.15 14.61 18.58
N ALA A 123 -5.77 15.88 18.46
CA ALA A 123 -4.98 16.60 19.46
C ALA A 123 -5.84 17.30 20.55
N THR A 124 -7.16 17.10 20.56
CA THR A 124 -8.07 17.72 21.53
C THR A 124 -8.66 16.69 22.50
N LYS A 125 -9.27 17.16 23.59
CA LYS A 125 -9.98 16.31 24.56
C LYS A 125 -11.23 15.63 23.99
N GLU A 126 -11.69 16.08 22.83
CA GLU A 126 -12.81 15.46 22.10
C GLU A 126 -12.32 14.38 21.12
N GLY A 127 -11.01 14.28 20.92
CA GLY A 127 -10.37 13.32 20.02
C GLY A 127 -10.32 11.89 20.55
N THR A 128 -10.35 10.94 19.62
CA THR A 128 -10.22 9.50 19.91
C THR A 128 -9.00 9.14 20.80
N PRO A 129 -7.80 9.77 20.65
CA PRO A 129 -6.67 9.51 21.55
C PRO A 129 -6.97 9.84 23.02
N TYR A 130 -7.50 11.03 23.31
CA TYR A 130 -7.85 11.41 24.68
C TYR A 130 -8.99 10.53 25.24
N LEU A 131 -9.96 10.14 24.40
CA LEU A 131 -11.04 9.26 24.85
C LEU A 131 -10.56 7.85 25.24
N LEU A 132 -9.49 7.36 24.61
CA LEU A 132 -8.92 6.04 24.88
C LEU A 132 -7.95 6.05 26.09
N TYR A 133 -7.09 7.07 26.18
CA TYR A 133 -5.97 7.11 27.13
C TYR A 133 -6.06 8.19 28.18
N LYS A 134 -7.03 9.11 28.06
CA LYS A 134 -7.21 10.26 28.96
C LYS A 134 -5.89 11.04 29.11
N ASP A 135 -5.51 11.35 30.34
CA ASP A 135 -4.31 12.12 30.67
C ASP A 135 -3.01 11.28 30.67
N GLU A 136 -3.05 10.01 30.24
CA GLU A 136 -1.87 9.13 30.21
C GLU A 136 -0.95 9.37 29.00
N ILE A 137 -1.36 10.22 28.05
CA ILE A 137 -0.63 10.48 26.80
C ILE A 137 -0.48 11.97 26.52
N ASP A 138 0.65 12.35 25.91
CA ASP A 138 0.83 13.69 25.37
C ASP A 138 0.07 13.84 24.03
N LEU A 139 -1.01 14.63 24.04
CA LEU A 139 -1.84 14.88 22.85
C LEU A 139 -1.11 15.62 21.73
N SER A 140 0.01 16.30 22.02
CA SER A 140 0.80 17.00 20.99
C SER A 140 1.39 16.05 19.95
N LEU A 141 1.62 14.79 20.34
CA LEU A 141 2.06 13.70 19.44
C LEU A 141 1.02 13.36 18.37
N PHE A 142 -0.22 13.77 18.56
CA PHE A 142 -1.34 13.55 17.65
C PHE A 142 -1.69 14.78 16.79
N ALA A 143 -0.81 15.79 16.77
CA ALA A 143 -0.96 16.92 15.87
C ALA A 143 -0.88 16.44 14.40
N THR A 144 -1.64 17.11 13.52
CA THR A 144 -1.86 16.68 12.14
C THR A 144 -0.57 16.38 11.37
N PRO A 145 0.50 17.20 11.46
CA PRO A 145 1.74 16.93 10.75
C PRO A 145 2.40 15.62 11.20
N TYR A 146 2.41 15.32 12.51
CA TYR A 146 2.96 14.08 13.03
C TYR A 146 2.13 12.87 12.62
N MET A 147 0.80 13.01 12.64
CA MET A 147 -0.11 11.96 12.20
C MET A 147 0.14 11.61 10.73
N ILE A 148 0.15 12.62 9.85
CA ILE A 148 0.39 12.45 8.41
C ILE A 148 1.77 11.83 8.17
N LEU A 149 2.81 12.30 8.85
CA LEU A 149 4.16 11.74 8.73
C LEU A 149 4.17 10.25 9.10
N ARG A 150 3.54 9.88 10.21
CA ARG A 150 3.51 8.50 10.71
C ARG A 150 2.77 7.56 9.78
N TYR A 151 1.55 7.94 9.35
CA TYR A 151 0.80 7.18 8.35
C TYR A 151 1.60 7.09 7.06
N GLY A 152 2.13 8.22 6.57
CA GLY A 152 2.88 8.30 5.33
C GLY A 152 4.11 7.39 5.31
N LEU A 153 4.93 7.41 6.37
CA LEU A 153 6.14 6.57 6.46
C LEU A 153 5.81 5.08 6.59
N THR A 154 4.83 4.73 7.43
CA THR A 154 4.44 3.33 7.66
C THR A 154 3.91 2.73 6.37
N GLU A 155 2.93 3.38 5.75
CA GLU A 155 2.31 2.92 4.51
C GLU A 155 3.29 2.93 3.34
N PHE A 156 4.14 3.96 3.23
CA PHE A 156 5.20 3.98 2.23
C PHE A 156 6.10 2.75 2.33
N SER A 157 6.57 2.42 3.53
CA SER A 157 7.43 1.25 3.74
C SER A 157 6.70 -0.07 3.45
N ALA A 158 5.45 -0.21 3.89
CA ALA A 158 4.63 -1.40 3.69
C ALA A 158 4.29 -1.64 2.21
N PHE A 159 3.84 -0.61 1.49
CA PHE A 159 3.53 -0.70 0.06
C PHE A 159 4.77 -0.83 -0.82
N LEU A 160 5.92 -0.26 -0.41
CA LEU A 160 7.19 -0.51 -1.09
C LEU A 160 7.57 -1.98 -1.00
N PHE A 161 7.51 -2.58 0.19
CA PHE A 161 7.71 -4.02 0.37
C PHE A 161 6.73 -4.83 -0.50
N LEU A 162 5.44 -4.51 -0.44
CA LEU A 162 4.40 -5.25 -1.14
C LEU A 162 4.57 -5.15 -2.67
N GLY A 163 4.95 -3.97 -3.17
CA GLY A 163 5.21 -3.75 -4.59
C GLY A 163 6.46 -4.47 -5.09
N LEU A 164 7.53 -4.50 -4.28
CA LEU A 164 8.73 -5.28 -4.58
C LEU A 164 8.44 -6.79 -4.53
N ALA A 165 7.62 -7.25 -3.59
CA ALA A 165 7.20 -8.65 -3.51
C ALA A 165 6.40 -9.07 -4.76
N ALA A 166 5.46 -8.23 -5.19
CA ALA A 166 4.71 -8.42 -6.43
C ALA A 166 5.62 -8.46 -7.66
N ALA A 167 6.57 -7.54 -7.77
CA ALA A 167 7.54 -7.52 -8.87
C ALA A 167 8.45 -8.76 -8.86
N PHE A 168 8.91 -9.19 -7.69
CA PHE A 168 9.72 -10.40 -7.52
C PHE A 168 8.95 -11.66 -7.95
N LEU A 169 7.70 -11.83 -7.48
CA LEU A 169 6.84 -12.95 -7.87
C LEU A 169 6.48 -12.93 -9.35
N TYR A 170 6.31 -11.74 -9.93
CA TYR A 170 6.11 -11.59 -11.37
C TYR A 170 7.34 -12.09 -12.16
N LEU A 171 8.55 -11.73 -11.71
CA LEU A 171 9.78 -12.21 -12.32
C LEU A 171 9.96 -13.73 -12.21
N LEU A 172 9.45 -14.36 -11.16
CA LEU A 172 9.49 -15.83 -11.01
C LEU A 172 8.45 -16.54 -11.89
N SER A 173 7.22 -16.03 -11.93
CA SER A 173 6.08 -16.71 -12.56
C SER A 173 5.83 -16.35 -14.03
N ASP A 174 6.41 -15.25 -14.52
CA ASP A 174 6.16 -14.68 -15.84
C ASP A 174 4.70 -14.31 -16.14
N ARG A 175 3.82 -14.34 -15.13
CA ARG A 175 2.38 -14.07 -15.23
C ARG A 175 1.91 -13.18 -14.09
N TYR A 176 1.49 -11.96 -14.41
CA TYR A 176 1.04 -10.95 -13.43
C TYR A 176 -0.18 -11.42 -12.63
N ILE A 177 -1.08 -12.20 -13.23
CA ILE A 177 -2.26 -12.75 -12.56
C ILE A 177 -1.83 -13.66 -11.40
N TYR A 178 -0.79 -14.48 -11.58
CA TYR A 178 -0.30 -15.36 -10.52
C TYR A 178 0.40 -14.58 -9.42
N ALA A 179 1.23 -13.59 -9.78
CA ALA A 179 1.83 -12.70 -8.80
C ALA A 179 0.78 -11.95 -7.97
N PHE A 180 -0.31 -11.47 -8.61
CA PHE A 180 -1.44 -10.85 -7.92
C PHE A 180 -2.08 -11.78 -6.89
N PHE A 181 -2.50 -12.98 -7.31
CA PHE A 181 -3.15 -13.92 -6.40
C PHE A 181 -2.22 -14.43 -5.29
N LEU A 182 -0.92 -14.54 -5.55
CA LEU A 182 0.04 -14.92 -4.51
C LEU A 182 0.20 -13.84 -3.45
N VAL A 183 0.29 -12.55 -3.84
CA VAL A 183 0.39 -11.46 -2.85
C VAL A 183 -0.92 -11.31 -2.08
N VAL A 184 -2.07 -11.31 -2.75
CA VAL A 184 -3.37 -11.23 -2.07
C VAL A 184 -3.59 -12.45 -1.16
N GLY A 185 -3.25 -13.65 -1.65
CA GLY A 185 -3.32 -14.88 -0.87
C GLY A 185 -2.42 -14.85 0.38
N PHE A 186 -1.21 -14.28 0.27
CA PHE A 186 -0.34 -14.03 1.42
C PHE A 186 -0.99 -13.12 2.46
N LEU A 187 -1.66 -12.04 2.03
CA LEU A 187 -2.38 -11.16 2.97
C LEU A 187 -3.55 -11.86 3.66
N ILE A 188 -4.34 -12.65 2.91
CA ILE A 188 -5.44 -13.44 3.48
C ILE A 188 -4.89 -14.45 4.49
N PHE A 189 -3.78 -15.10 4.15
CA PHE A 189 -3.10 -16.03 5.04
C PHE A 189 -2.58 -15.33 6.31
N ASP A 190 -1.99 -14.15 6.17
CA ASP A 190 -1.53 -13.34 7.32
C ASP A 190 -2.69 -12.94 8.24
N PHE A 191 -3.84 -12.57 7.68
CA PHE A 191 -5.05 -12.27 8.43
C PHE A 191 -5.57 -13.50 9.19
N ALA A 192 -5.59 -14.67 8.54
CA ALA A 192 -5.98 -15.93 9.16
C ALA A 192 -5.02 -16.33 10.28
N LEU A 193 -3.70 -16.19 10.07
CA LEU A 193 -2.70 -16.42 11.10
C LEU A 193 -2.88 -15.51 12.31
N HIS A 194 -3.17 -14.23 12.08
CA HIS A 194 -3.40 -13.29 13.18
C HIS A 194 -4.65 -13.68 13.97
N SER A 195 -5.74 -13.99 13.26
CA SER A 195 -7.02 -14.34 13.87
C SER A 195 -6.98 -15.65 14.66
N LEU A 196 -6.23 -16.64 14.19
CA LEU A 196 -6.19 -17.99 14.79
C LEU A 196 -5.06 -18.15 15.82
N PHE A 197 -3.92 -17.49 15.61
CA PHE A 197 -2.69 -17.73 16.39
C PHE A 197 -2.06 -16.46 16.96
N MET A 198 -2.66 -15.28 16.77
CA MET A 198 -2.12 -13.98 17.21
C MET A 198 -0.75 -13.63 16.60
N ILE A 199 -0.36 -14.29 15.50
CA ILE A 199 0.89 -14.05 14.78
C ILE A 199 0.57 -13.28 13.50
N SER A 200 1.25 -12.15 13.26
CA SER A 200 1.16 -11.41 11.99
C SER A 200 2.54 -10.98 11.50
N LEU A 201 2.78 -11.24 10.21
CA LEU A 201 3.97 -10.90 9.47
C LEU A 201 3.83 -9.58 8.71
N PHE A 202 2.60 -9.16 8.38
CA PHE A 202 2.36 -7.96 7.59
C PHE A 202 1.24 -7.07 8.13
N LEU A 203 -0.01 -7.53 8.13
CA LEU A 203 -1.20 -6.69 8.29
C LEU A 203 -1.21 -5.92 9.60
N ASN A 204 -0.90 -6.56 10.73
CA ASN A 204 -0.89 -5.88 12.03
C ASN A 204 0.26 -4.88 12.16
N LYS A 205 1.39 -5.15 11.49
CA LYS A 205 2.54 -4.23 11.46
C LYS A 205 2.31 -3.04 10.51
N ALA A 206 1.60 -3.27 9.41
CA ALA A 206 1.24 -2.23 8.45
C ALA A 206 0.07 -1.38 8.96
N ALA A 207 -0.85 -1.97 9.73
CA ALA A 207 -1.99 -1.25 10.28
C ALA A 207 -1.55 -0.23 11.33
N VAL A 208 -2.02 1.00 11.17
CA VAL A 208 -1.71 2.08 12.10
C VAL A 208 -2.91 2.28 13.03
N ARG A 209 -2.91 1.56 14.15
CA ARG A 209 -3.98 1.63 15.17
C ARG A 209 -3.65 2.68 16.22
N LEU A 210 -4.58 3.59 16.58
CA LEU A 210 -4.40 4.53 17.71
C LEU A 210 -3.96 3.88 19.03
N GLY A 211 -4.26 2.59 19.18
CA GLY A 211 -3.80 1.64 20.20
C GLY A 211 -2.29 1.64 20.51
N THR A 212 -1.46 1.96 19.53
CA THR A 212 0.01 1.76 19.60
C THR A 212 0.78 3.06 19.38
N TRP A 213 0.12 4.21 19.56
CA TRP A 213 0.67 5.50 19.15
C TRP A 213 1.66 6.12 20.13
N GLY A 214 1.57 5.80 21.43
CA GLY A 214 2.46 6.38 22.45
C GLY A 214 3.92 5.93 22.35
N ASP A 215 4.22 4.82 21.68
CA ASP A 215 5.58 4.28 21.59
C ASP A 215 6.26 4.67 20.28
N GLY A 216 7.12 5.71 20.32
CA GLY A 216 7.93 6.12 19.18
C GLY A 216 8.92 5.04 18.70
N LYS A 217 9.25 4.05 19.56
CA LYS A 217 10.12 2.92 19.18
C LYS A 217 9.40 1.96 18.22
N ASP A 218 8.08 1.87 18.29
CA ASP A 218 7.30 1.03 17.39
C ASP A 218 7.31 1.56 15.95
N LEU A 219 7.23 2.88 15.75
CA LEU A 219 7.28 3.46 14.40
C LEU A 219 8.60 3.14 13.69
N LEU A 220 9.73 3.43 14.35
CA LEU A 220 11.04 3.16 13.77
C LEU A 220 11.23 1.66 13.52
N GLY A 221 10.80 0.81 14.46
CA GLY A 221 10.87 -0.64 14.33
C GLY A 221 10.08 -1.16 13.11
N ILE A 222 8.87 -0.65 12.89
CA ILE A 222 8.02 -1.02 11.74
C ILE A 222 8.66 -0.56 10.42
N VAL A 223 9.14 0.68 10.36
CA VAL A 223 9.79 1.21 9.14
C VAL A 223 11.05 0.42 8.82
N LEU A 224 11.90 0.13 9.80
CA LEU A 224 13.10 -0.68 9.61
C LEU A 224 12.78 -2.12 9.21
N TYR A 225 11.72 -2.71 9.76
CA TYR A 225 11.26 -4.05 9.39
C TYR A 225 10.90 -4.13 7.91
N PHE A 226 10.01 -3.25 7.42
CA PHE A 226 9.62 -3.25 6.01
C PHE A 226 10.74 -2.82 5.07
N PHE A 227 11.58 -1.86 5.50
CA PHE A 227 12.73 -1.43 4.72
C PHE A 227 13.75 -2.55 4.56
N GLY A 228 14.06 -3.28 5.63
CA GLY A 228 14.97 -4.44 5.58
C GLY A 228 14.47 -5.52 4.63
N LEU A 229 13.18 -5.87 4.69
CA LEU A 229 12.57 -6.81 3.75
C LEU A 229 12.58 -6.30 2.31
N SER A 230 12.36 -5.00 2.11
CA SER A 230 12.44 -4.36 0.79
C SER A 230 13.85 -4.47 0.20
N VAL A 231 14.90 -4.27 0.99
CA VAL A 231 16.30 -4.44 0.54
C VAL A 231 16.57 -5.88 0.12
N VAL A 232 16.10 -6.87 0.89
CA VAL A 232 16.22 -8.29 0.54
C VAL A 232 15.53 -8.58 -0.81
N LEU A 233 14.32 -8.06 -1.01
CA LEU A 233 13.60 -8.22 -2.28
C LEU A 233 14.29 -7.51 -3.45
N MET A 234 14.86 -6.32 -3.24
CA MET A 234 15.65 -5.64 -4.26
C MET A 234 16.85 -6.48 -4.70
N ILE A 235 17.60 -7.04 -3.75
CA ILE A 235 18.71 -7.95 -4.06
C ILE A 235 18.20 -9.18 -4.83
N GLY A 236 17.09 -9.77 -4.40
CA GLY A 236 16.45 -10.90 -5.09
C GLY A 236 16.05 -10.57 -6.54
N ILE A 237 15.40 -9.43 -6.77
CA ILE A 237 15.04 -8.94 -8.11
C ILE A 237 16.28 -8.75 -8.97
N PHE A 238 17.33 -8.15 -8.42
CA PHE A 238 18.59 -7.92 -9.13
C PHE A 238 19.22 -9.26 -9.58
N ILE A 239 19.30 -10.24 -8.67
CA ILE A 239 19.81 -11.58 -8.98
C ILE A 239 18.95 -12.28 -10.04
N LEU A 240 17.61 -12.21 -9.95
CA LEU A 240 16.71 -12.82 -10.93
C LEU A 240 16.91 -12.20 -12.31
N LEU A 241 16.98 -10.88 -12.42
CA LEU A 241 17.22 -10.19 -13.69
C LEU A 241 18.61 -10.49 -14.27
N LEU A 242 19.61 -10.72 -13.41
CA LEU A 242 20.93 -11.17 -13.83
C LEU A 242 20.96 -12.62 -14.31
N ARG A 243 20.06 -13.49 -13.86
CA ARG A 243 20.05 -14.92 -14.23
C ARG A 243 19.04 -15.26 -15.33
N LYS A 244 17.99 -14.47 -15.47
CA LYS A 244 16.89 -14.75 -16.38
C LYS A 244 17.28 -14.41 -17.82
N ASP A 245 17.47 -15.43 -18.65
CA ASP A 245 17.49 -15.26 -20.09
C ASP A 245 16.05 -15.06 -20.58
N PHE A 246 15.72 -13.86 -21.05
CA PHE A 246 14.43 -13.53 -21.65
C PHE A 246 14.24 -14.18 -23.04
N LEU A 247 14.95 -15.26 -23.34
CA LEU A 247 14.81 -16.02 -24.58
C LEU A 247 13.39 -16.61 -24.63
N SER A 248 12.60 -16.06 -25.54
CA SER A 248 11.31 -16.58 -25.94
C SER A 248 11.39 -18.09 -26.18
N ARG A 249 10.56 -18.86 -25.47
CA ARG A 249 10.26 -20.28 -25.77
C ARG A 249 9.51 -20.47 -27.11
N SER A 250 9.52 -19.48 -28.01
CA SER A 250 8.99 -19.58 -29.38
C SER A 250 9.99 -20.20 -30.37
N GLY A 251 10.90 -21.04 -29.90
CA GLY A 251 11.96 -21.66 -30.70
C GLY A 251 11.92 -23.19 -30.74
N LYS A 252 10.97 -23.85 -30.07
CA LYS A 252 10.72 -25.28 -30.28
C LYS A 252 9.49 -25.44 -31.16
N LYS A 253 9.74 -25.47 -32.48
CA LYS A 253 9.00 -26.36 -33.36
C LYS A 253 9.45 -27.77 -33.01
N GLU A 254 8.58 -28.53 -32.37
CA GLU A 254 8.50 -29.99 -32.50
C GLU A 254 7.02 -30.31 -32.73
#